data_AF-A0AAW8KLT1-F1
#
_entry.id   AF-A0AAW8KLT1-F1
#
_cell.length_a   1.000
_cell.length_b   1.000
_cell.length_c   1.000
_cell.angle_alpha   90.00
_cell.angle_beta   90.00
_cell.angle_gamma   90.00
#
_symmetry.space_group_name_H-M   'P 1'
#
loop_
_entity.id
_entity.type
_entity.pdbx_description
1 polymer ?
#
loop_
_entity_poly.entity_id
_entity_poly.type
_entity_poly.pdbx_seq_one_letter_code
_entity_poly.pdbx_strand_id
1 'polypeptide(L)'
;NGQPQHLDLTLSRAKFDELTADLVEKTMVPSRQALQDAGLSAGDIDKVILVGGSTRIPAVQDAVKKLTGKDPFKGINPDECVA
;
A
#
# COMPACT_ATOMS: atom_id res chain seq x y z
N ASN A 1 -38.20 -14.19 -4.14
CA ASN A 1 -39.06 -13.67 -5.23
C ASN A 1 -38.30 -13.03 -6.39
N GLY A 2 -37.01 -13.33 -6.62
CA GLY A 2 -36.35 -13.19 -7.94
C GLY A 2 -36.34 -11.81 -8.64
N GLN A 3 -36.80 -10.74 -8.01
CA GLN A 3 -36.83 -9.41 -8.63
C GLN A 3 -35.46 -8.72 -8.52
N PRO A 4 -35.01 -7.99 -9.57
CA PRO A 4 -33.76 -7.24 -9.53
C PRO A 4 -33.76 -6.28 -8.35
N GLN A 5 -32.74 -6.38 -7.51
CA GLN A 5 -32.51 -5.45 -6.41
C GLN A 5 -31.45 -4.43 -6.86
N HIS A 6 -31.74 -3.16 -6.67
CA HIS A 6 -30.79 -2.08 -6.92
C HIS A 6 -30.10 -1.71 -5.62
N LEU A 7 -28.77 -1.80 -5.60
CA LEU A 7 -27.94 -1.39 -4.47
C LEU A 7 -27.34 -0.03 -4.78
N ASP A 8 -27.80 1.00 -4.08
CA ASP A 8 -27.21 2.34 -4.09
C ASP A 8 -26.55 2.60 -2.74
N LEU A 9 -25.22 2.65 -2.73
CA LEU A 9 -24.39 2.86 -1.54
C LEU A 9 -23.26 3.81 -1.87
N THR A 10 -23.11 4.85 -1.04
CA THR A 10 -21.92 5.72 -1.07
C THR A 10 -20.87 5.20 -0.10
N LEU A 11 -19.69 4.84 -0.62
CA LEU A 11 -18.54 4.45 0.20
C LEU A 11 -17.57 5.61 0.34
N SER A 12 -17.35 6.09 1.56
CA SER A 12 -16.32 7.09 1.84
C SER A 12 -14.93 6.46 1.83
N ARG A 13 -13.90 7.27 1.56
CA ARG A 13 -12.50 6.84 1.68
C ARG A 13 -12.18 6.31 3.07
N ALA A 14 -12.63 7.01 4.12
CA ALA A 14 -12.41 6.57 5.50
C ALA A 14 -12.98 5.18 5.76
N LYS A 15 -14.16 4.86 5.20
CA LYS A 15 -14.74 3.53 5.34
C LYS A 15 -13.99 2.48 4.52
N PHE A 16 -13.53 2.82 3.32
CA PHE A 16 -12.66 1.93 2.54
C PHE A 16 -11.35 1.62 3.28
N ASP A 17 -10.71 2.64 3.86
CA ASP A 17 -9.47 2.47 4.62
C ASP A 17 -9.72 1.62 5.88
N GLU A 18 -10.84 1.83 6.59
CA GLU A 18 -11.26 0.98 7.72
C GLU A 18 -11.45 -0.48 7.30
N LEU A 19 -12.14 -0.72 6.19
CA LEU A 19 -12.42 -2.07 5.67
C LEU A 19 -11.18 -2.81 5.16
N THR A 20 -10.10 -2.09 4.85
CA THR A 20 -8.88 -2.64 4.26
C THR A 20 -7.65 -2.54 5.17
N ALA A 21 -7.78 -1.96 6.36
CA ALA A 21 -6.67 -1.69 7.27
C ALA A 21 -5.87 -2.96 7.61
N ASP A 22 -6.54 -4.10 7.81
CA ASP A 22 -5.88 -5.37 8.10
C ASP A 22 -5.07 -5.89 6.91
N LEU A 23 -5.56 -5.68 5.68
CA LEU A 23 -4.85 -6.05 4.47
C LEU A 23 -3.59 -5.21 4.29
N VAL A 24 -3.67 -3.90 4.53
CA VAL A 24 -2.49 -3.01 4.50
C VAL A 24 -1.46 -3.45 5.53
N GLU A 25 -1.86 -3.70 6.78
CA GLU A 25 -0.92 -4.15 7.82
C GLU A 25 -0.28 -5.51 7.51
N LYS A 26 -1.04 -6.46 6.92
CA LYS A 26 -0.49 -7.74 6.46
C LYS A 26 0.63 -7.57 5.43
N THR A 27 0.61 -6.51 4.61
CA THR A 27 1.72 -6.22 3.68
C THR A 27 2.95 -5.64 4.38
N MET A 28 2.79 -5.00 5.54
CA MET A 28 3.91 -4.40 6.28
C MET A 28 4.73 -5.43 7.07
N VAL A 29 4.11 -6.56 7.45
CA VAL A 29 4.80 -7.67 8.11
C VAL A 29 5.99 -8.20 7.28
N PRO A 30 5.82 -8.62 6.01
CA PRO A 30 6.94 -9.07 5.19
C PRO A 30 7.93 -7.94 4.85
N SER A 31 7.49 -6.68 4.74
CA SER A 31 8.42 -5.56 4.53
C SER A 31 9.37 -5.35 5.71
N ARG A 32 8.88 -5.47 6.95
CA ARG A 32 9.73 -5.43 8.16
C ARG A 32 10.64 -6.64 8.26
N GLN A 33 10.14 -7.83 7.91
CA GLN A 33 10.95 -9.05 7.89
C GLN A 33 12.10 -8.91 6.89
N ALA A 34 11.84 -8.40 5.68
CA ALA A 34 12.88 -8.21 4.67
C ALA A 34 14.00 -7.26 5.13
N LEU A 35 13.66 -6.19 5.85
CA LEU A 35 14.66 -5.30 6.47
C LEU A 35 15.51 -6.05 7.50
N GLN A 36 14.85 -6.84 8.37
CA GLN A 36 15.53 -7.64 9.38
C GLN A 36 16.47 -8.66 8.76
N ASP A 37 16.02 -9.39 7.74
CA ASP A 37 16.79 -10.42 7.04
C ASP A 37 18.00 -9.80 6.31
N ALA A 38 17.86 -8.57 5.82
CA ALA A 38 18.94 -7.81 5.21
C ALA A 38 19.90 -7.18 6.24
N GLY A 39 19.57 -7.20 7.53
CA GLY A 39 20.32 -6.51 8.58
C GLY A 39 20.30 -4.99 8.44
N LEU A 40 19.27 -4.43 7.78
CA LEU A 40 19.14 -3.01 7.49
C LEU A 40 18.10 -2.35 8.40
N SER A 41 18.37 -1.10 8.76
CA SER A 41 17.39 -0.22 9.38
C SER A 41 16.63 0.59 8.31
N ALA A 42 15.52 1.21 8.70
CA ALA A 42 14.79 2.13 7.83
C ALA A 42 15.65 3.30 7.32
N GLY A 43 16.65 3.74 8.11
CA GLY A 43 17.55 4.83 7.74
C GLY A 43 18.52 4.48 6.60
N ASP A 44 18.80 3.18 6.41
CA ASP A 44 19.72 2.67 5.39
C ASP A 44 19.06 2.58 4.00
N ILE A 45 17.75 2.82 3.91
CA ILE A 45 17.02 2.77 2.65
C ILE A 45 17.23 4.07 1.88
N ASP A 46 17.90 4.04 0.72
CA ASP A 46 18.12 5.26 -0.07
C ASP A 46 16.87 5.77 -0.78
N LYS A 47 16.13 4.86 -1.41
CA LYS A 47 14.94 5.16 -2.23
C LYS A 47 13.85 4.12 -2.00
N VAL A 48 12.61 4.59 -2.00
CA VAL A 48 11.41 3.75 -1.98
C VAL A 48 10.79 3.75 -3.37
N ILE A 49 10.58 2.58 -3.96
CA ILE A 49 9.91 2.43 -5.25
C ILE A 49 8.62 1.66 -5.02
N LEU A 50 7.50 2.22 -5.45
CA LEU A 50 6.19 1.59 -5.36
C LEU A 50 5.79 1.06 -6.74
N VAL A 51 5.41 -0.21 -6.79
CA VAL A 51 5.11 -0.95 -8.03
C VAL A 51 3.76 -1.66 -7.91
N GLY A 52 2.97 -1.63 -8.98
CA GLY A 52 1.64 -2.23 -9.04
C GLY A 52 0.51 -1.30 -8.57
N GLY A 53 -0.68 -1.48 -9.15
CA GLY A 53 -1.81 -0.56 -9.01
C GLY A 53 -2.29 -0.32 -7.58
N SER A 54 -2.28 -1.32 -6.70
CA SER A 54 -2.71 -1.19 -5.29
C SER A 54 -1.84 -0.21 -4.49
N THR A 55 -0.61 0.07 -4.93
CA THR A 55 0.26 1.08 -4.29
C THR A 55 -0.23 2.52 -4.51
N ARG A 56 -1.24 2.73 -5.36
CA ARG A 56 -1.92 4.02 -5.54
C ARG A 56 -2.90 4.34 -4.40
N ILE A 57 -3.21 3.38 -3.53
CA ILE A 57 -4.04 3.60 -2.35
C ILE A 57 -3.25 4.47 -1.34
N PRO A 58 -3.78 5.63 -0.90
CA PRO A 58 -3.06 6.52 0.02
C PRO A 58 -2.60 5.84 1.31
N ALA A 59 -3.46 5.01 1.93
CA ALA A 59 -3.13 4.27 3.15
C ALA A 59 -1.90 3.36 2.99
N VAL A 60 -1.67 2.79 1.80
CA VAL A 60 -0.47 1.98 1.50
C VAL A 60 0.77 2.86 1.42
N GLN A 61 0.69 4.00 0.74
CA GLN A 61 1.80 4.95 0.61
C GLN A 61 2.20 5.50 1.98
N ASP A 62 1.21 5.84 2.81
CA ASP A 62 1.43 6.34 4.17
C ASP A 62 2.05 5.27 5.08
N ALA A 63 1.60 4.02 4.97
CA ALA A 63 2.19 2.90 5.72
C ALA A 63 3.66 2.69 5.36
N VAL A 64 4.00 2.70 4.07
CA VAL A 64 5.39 2.58 3.61
C VAL A 64 6.24 3.77 4.03
N LYS A 65 5.69 4.99 3.94
CA LYS A 65 6.37 6.20 4.42
C LYS A 65 6.60 6.15 5.92
N LYS A 66 5.64 5.65 6.70
CA LYS A 66 5.80 5.45 8.15
C LYS A 66 6.88 4.42 8.48
N LEU A 67 6.98 3.34 7.70
CA LEU A 67 7.99 2.31 7.89
C LEU A 67 9.40 2.81 7.54
N THR A 68 9.54 3.54 6.43
CA THR A 68 10.84 3.90 5.83
C THR A 68 11.29 5.31 6.16
N GLY A 69 10.39 6.19 6.61
CA GLY A 69 10.62 7.62 6.79
C GLY A 69 10.75 8.40 5.48
N LYS A 70 10.54 7.77 4.32
CA LYS A 70 10.84 8.36 3.00
C LYS A 70 9.61 8.43 2.10
N ASP A 71 9.56 9.48 1.29
CA ASP A 71 8.57 9.60 0.23
C ASP A 71 8.89 8.66 -0.94
N PRO A 72 7.86 8.02 -1.55
CA PRO A 72 8.05 7.21 -2.75
C PRO A 72 8.68 7.99 -3.90
N PHE A 73 9.61 7.37 -4.60
CA PHE A 73 10.21 7.89 -5.82
C PHE A 73 9.18 7.87 -6.96
N LYS A 74 8.95 9.02 -7.58
CA LYS A 74 7.92 9.21 -8.63
C LYS A 74 8.46 9.11 -10.07
N GLY A 75 9.74 8.79 -10.25
CA GLY A 75 10.38 8.73 -11.58
C GLY A 75 10.22 7.40 -12.32
N ILE A 76 9.33 6.52 -11.87
CA ILE A 76 9.10 5.19 -12.44
C ILE A 76 7.59 5.01 -12.66
N ASN A 77 7.21 4.49 -13.82
CA ASN A 77 5.83 4.07 -14.09
C ASN A 77 5.57 2.72 -13.38
N PRO A 78 4.71 2.66 -12.35
CA PRO A 78 4.52 1.45 -11.53
C PRO A 78 3.84 0.30 -12.29
N ASP A 79 3.25 0.57 -13.45
CA ASP A 79 2.52 -0.42 -14.25
C ASP A 79 3.40 -1.08 -15.33
N GLU A 80 4.57 -0.51 -15.62
CA GLU A 80 5.47 -0.97 -16.70
C GLU A 80 6.86 -1.42 -16.21
N CYS A 81 7.18 -1.21 -14.93
CA CYS A 81 8.54 -1.46 -14.42
C CYS A 81 8.87 -2.95 -14.18
N VAL A 82 7.93 -3.85 -14.44
CA VAL A 82 8.09 -5.31 -14.28
C VAL A 82 8.07 -6.05 -15.63
N ALA A 83 7.50 -5.42 -16.67
CA ALA A 83 7.17 -6.05 -17.95
C ALA A 83 8.41 -6.58 -18.72
#